data_AF-A0A9P6RWT9-F1
#
_entry.id   AF-A0A9P6RWT9-F1
#
_cell.length_a   1.000
_cell.length_b   1.000
_cell.length_c   1.000
_cell.angle_alpha   90.00
_cell.angle_beta   90.00
_cell.angle_gamma   90.00
#
_symmetry.space_group_name_H-M   'P 1'
#
loop_
_entity.id
_entity.type
_entity.pdbx_description
1 polymer ?
#
loop_
_entity_poly.entity_id
_entity_poly.type
_entity_poly.pdbx_seq_one_letter_code
_entity_poly.pdbx_strand_id
1 'polypeptide(L)'
;MSLLALARSLTPRLTRTPLLSRPAPTFAVAWHPLQIQSQPNVASNAAWSSTGFGSTRGMKVRASVKKICDGCSSVKRRGRVFIICSKNQKHKQRQG
;
A
#
# COMPACT_ATOMS: atom_id res chain seq x y z
N MET A 1 -29.08 31.27 42.37
CA MET A 1 -28.12 32.26 42.89
C MET A 1 -26.88 31.51 43.35
N SER A 2 -25.87 31.42 42.48
CA SER A 2 -24.44 31.17 42.80
C SER A 2 -23.76 30.88 41.46
N LEU A 3 -23.24 31.92 40.80
CA LEU A 3 -21.93 32.55 41.01
C LEU A 3 -20.95 32.05 39.94
N LEU A 4 -20.75 32.95 38.98
CA LEU A 4 -19.64 33.10 38.04
C LEU A 4 -18.28 32.58 38.54
N ALA A 5 -17.53 31.92 37.64
CA ALA A 5 -16.06 31.95 37.51
C ALA A 5 -15.63 30.79 36.58
N LEU A 6 -14.64 30.85 35.70
CA LEU A 6 -13.77 31.91 35.18
C LEU A 6 -13.01 31.29 33.99
N ALA A 7 -12.66 32.11 33.00
CA ALA A 7 -11.43 32.05 32.18
C ALA A 7 -10.98 30.70 31.56
N ARG A 8 -11.04 30.57 30.23
CA ARG A 8 -9.93 30.89 29.30
C ARG A 8 -8.60 30.23 29.66
N SER A 9 -8.23 29.20 28.91
CA SER A 9 -6.84 28.93 28.58
C SER A 9 -6.73 28.32 27.18
N LEU A 10 -6.81 29.19 26.16
CA LEU A 10 -6.14 28.93 24.89
C LEU A 10 -4.63 28.98 25.15
N THR A 11 -3.94 27.87 24.99
CA THR A 11 -2.54 27.91 24.54
C THR A 11 -2.30 26.83 23.48
N PRO A 12 -1.82 27.21 22.29
CA PRO A 12 -1.40 26.29 21.26
C PRO A 12 0.00 25.79 21.62
N ARG A 13 0.22 24.47 21.62
CA ARG A 13 1.58 23.93 21.71
C ARG A 13 1.93 23.25 20.39
N LEU A 14 2.28 24.08 19.41
CA LEU A 14 3.00 23.67 18.21
C LEU A 14 4.39 23.17 18.63
N THR A 15 4.51 21.88 18.93
CA THR A 15 5.80 21.22 19.05
C THR A 15 6.41 21.10 17.66
N ARG A 16 7.31 22.03 17.38
CA ARG A 16 8.22 22.09 16.24
C ARG A 16 9.08 20.82 16.24
N THR A 17 8.73 19.84 15.41
CA THR A 17 9.58 18.66 15.17
C THR A 17 10.86 19.12 14.48
N PRO A 18 12.06 18.78 14.98
CA PRO A 18 13.30 19.08 14.28
C PRO A 18 13.35 18.24 13.00
N LEU A 19 13.62 18.93 11.88
CA LEU A 19 13.90 18.31 10.59
C LEU A 19 15.17 17.46 10.73
N LEU A 20 15.00 16.14 10.71
CA LEU A 20 16.11 15.20 10.59
C LEU A 20 16.77 15.46 9.22
N SER A 21 17.93 16.10 9.26
CA SER A 21 18.80 16.34 8.11
C SER A 21 19.14 15.01 7.45
N ARG A 22 18.55 14.74 6.29
CA ARG A 22 18.88 13.60 5.44
C ARG A 22 20.31 13.83 4.92
N PRO A 23 21.29 12.97 5.22
CA PRO A 23 22.61 13.08 4.60
C PRO A 23 22.48 12.88 3.09
N ALA A 24 23.17 13.73 2.33
CA ALA A 24 23.25 13.64 0.88
C ALA A 24 23.86 12.30 0.46
N PRO A 25 23.35 11.63 -0.59
CA PRO A 25 24.01 10.47 -1.15
C PRO A 25 25.35 10.96 -1.73
N THR A 26 26.45 10.58 -1.09
CA THR A 26 27.76 10.66 -1.72
C THR A 26 27.71 9.74 -2.92
N PHE A 27 27.76 10.34 -4.11
CA PHE A 27 27.89 9.62 -5.37
C PHE A 27 29.27 8.95 -5.39
N ALA A 28 29.37 7.79 -4.76
CA ALA A 28 30.44 6.86 -5.01
C ALA A 28 30.19 6.30 -6.41
N VAL A 29 30.76 6.98 -7.41
CA VAL A 29 30.89 6.49 -8.78
C VAL A 29 31.87 5.32 -8.72
N ALA A 30 31.35 4.16 -8.33
CA ALA A 30 32.07 2.91 -8.42
C ALA A 30 32.20 2.58 -9.92
N TRP A 31 33.40 2.82 -10.46
CA TRP A 31 33.85 2.34 -11.74
C TRP A 31 33.86 0.81 -11.68
N HIS A 32 32.74 0.20 -12.01
CA HIS A 32 32.69 -1.24 -12.25
C HIS A 32 33.17 -1.46 -13.69
N PRO A 33 34.27 -2.20 -13.90
CA PRO A 33 34.67 -2.58 -15.25
C PRO A 33 33.55 -3.40 -15.88
N LEU A 34 33.15 -3.04 -17.10
CA LEU A 34 32.15 -3.76 -17.88
C LEU A 34 32.70 -5.17 -18.19
N GLN A 35 32.40 -6.15 -17.36
CA GLN A 35 32.60 -7.55 -17.72
C GLN A 35 31.52 -7.92 -18.74
N ILE A 36 31.92 -7.92 -20.01
CA ILE A 36 31.14 -8.49 -21.11
C ILE A 36 31.06 -9.99 -20.86
N GLN A 37 30.02 -10.42 -20.17
CA GLN A 37 29.69 -11.83 -20.03
C GLN A 37 28.86 -12.23 -21.25
N SER A 38 29.50 -12.91 -22.20
CA SER A 38 28.84 -13.54 -23.33
C SER A 38 27.90 -14.63 -22.81
N GLN A 39 26.60 -14.33 -22.77
CA GLN A 39 25.60 -15.34 -22.43
C GLN A 39 25.37 -16.25 -23.65
N PRO A 40 25.54 -17.58 -23.52
CA PRO A 40 25.13 -18.49 -24.58
C PRO A 40 23.60 -18.47 -24.69
N ASN A 41 23.10 -18.28 -25.91
CA ASN A 41 21.72 -18.55 -26.27
C ASN A 41 21.43 -20.04 -26.00
N VAL A 42 20.87 -20.31 -24.83
CA VAL A 42 20.13 -21.54 -24.56
C VAL A 42 18.66 -21.18 -24.58
N ALA A 43 17.99 -21.60 -25.65
CA ALA A 43 16.54 -21.59 -25.75
C ALA A 43 15.95 -22.60 -24.76
N SER A 44 15.86 -22.21 -23.49
CA SER A 44 15.11 -22.95 -22.47
C SER A 44 13.64 -22.56 -22.58
N ASN A 45 12.89 -23.26 -23.41
CA ASN A 45 11.45 -23.38 -23.19
C ASN A 45 11.24 -24.05 -21.81
N ALA A 46 10.22 -23.57 -21.09
CA ALA A 46 9.75 -24.06 -19.78
C ALA A 46 10.51 -23.54 -18.55
N ALA A 47 10.00 -22.45 -17.97
CA ALA A 47 9.00 -22.57 -16.91
C ALA A 47 8.59 -21.18 -16.43
N TRP A 48 7.49 -20.63 -16.95
CA TRP A 48 6.73 -19.68 -16.17
C TRP A 48 6.10 -20.47 -15.02
N SER A 49 6.87 -20.65 -13.94
CA SER A 49 6.36 -21.08 -12.65
C SER A 49 5.43 -19.99 -12.12
N SER A 50 4.24 -19.95 -12.72
CA SER A 50 3.11 -19.10 -12.37
C SER A 50 2.42 -19.59 -11.09
N THR A 51 2.97 -20.63 -10.45
CA THR A 51 2.45 -21.23 -9.22
C THR A 51 2.88 -20.40 -8.03
N GLY A 52 2.29 -19.22 -7.94
CA GLY A 52 2.35 -18.32 -6.81
C GLY A 52 0.98 -17.74 -6.50
N PHE A 53 -0.13 -18.45 -6.79
CA PHE A 53 -1.44 -18.18 -6.18
C PHE A 53 -1.41 -18.58 -4.70
N GLY A 54 -0.42 -18.11 -3.95
CA GLY A 54 -0.55 -17.98 -2.52
C GLY A 54 -1.75 -17.09 -2.30
N SER A 55 -2.83 -17.64 -1.76
CA SER A 55 -4.00 -16.91 -1.31
C SER A 55 -3.58 -15.94 -0.21
N THR A 56 -2.89 -14.86 -0.58
CA THR A 56 -2.60 -13.75 0.30
C THR A 56 -3.95 -13.29 0.81
N ARG A 57 -4.09 -13.14 2.12
CA ARG A 57 -5.33 -12.70 2.79
C ARG A 57 -5.65 -11.21 2.49
N GLY A 58 -5.24 -10.74 1.31
CA GLY A 58 -5.28 -9.37 0.82
C GLY A 58 -6.31 -9.17 -0.30
N MET A 59 -6.49 -7.90 -0.65
CA MET A 59 -7.47 -7.40 -1.63
C MET A 59 -7.27 -8.02 -3.02
N LYS A 60 -8.31 -8.60 -3.62
CA LYS A 60 -8.26 -9.14 -5.00
C LYS A 60 -8.74 -8.12 -6.03
N VAL A 61 -7.93 -7.82 -7.04
CA VAL A 61 -8.35 -6.94 -8.15
C VAL A 61 -9.09 -7.76 -9.21
N ARG A 62 -10.27 -7.30 -9.65
CA ARG A 62 -11.09 -7.91 -10.70
C ARG A 62 -11.71 -6.82 -11.59
N ALA A 63 -11.94 -7.12 -12.87
CA ALA A 63 -12.62 -6.19 -13.77
C ALA A 63 -14.08 -5.91 -13.36
N SER A 64 -14.77 -6.94 -12.86
CA SER A 64 -16.12 -6.85 -12.31
C SER A 64 -16.12 -7.22 -10.83
N VAL A 65 -16.89 -6.46 -10.05
CA VAL A 65 -17.00 -6.66 -8.60
C VAL A 65 -18.46 -6.90 -8.22
N LYS A 66 -18.69 -7.95 -7.43
CA LYS A 66 -20.02 -8.35 -6.94
C LYS A 66 -19.94 -8.72 -5.46
N LYS A 67 -21.06 -8.54 -4.75
CA LYS A 67 -21.21 -9.04 -3.38
C LYS A 67 -21.36 -10.56 -3.43
N ILE A 68 -20.61 -11.26 -2.58
CA ILE A 68 -20.62 -12.74 -2.50
C ILE A 68 -21.41 -13.21 -1.27
N CYS A 69 -21.63 -12.31 -0.31
CA CYS A 69 -22.14 -12.61 1.02
C CYS A 69 -22.96 -11.45 1.58
N ASP A 70 -23.76 -11.67 2.62
CA ASP A 70 -24.58 -10.61 3.24
C ASP A 70 -23.74 -9.55 3.97
N GLY A 71 -22.57 -9.96 4.46
CA GLY A 71 -21.62 -9.03 5.11
C GLY A 71 -20.76 -8.23 4.13
N CYS A 72 -21.02 -8.34 2.82
CA CYS A 72 -20.23 -7.72 1.76
C CYS A 72 -20.89 -6.39 1.35
N SER A 73 -20.18 -5.26 1.48
CA SER A 73 -20.69 -3.94 1.09
C SER A 73 -19.88 -3.32 -0.06
N SER A 74 -20.58 -2.63 -0.95
CA SER A 74 -20.01 -1.91 -2.09
C SER A 74 -19.71 -0.47 -1.69
N VAL A 75 -18.44 -0.07 -1.78
CA VAL A 75 -17.98 1.27 -1.38
C VAL A 75 -17.16 1.88 -2.51
N LYS A 76 -17.46 3.12 -2.90
CA LYS A 76 -16.62 3.89 -3.82
C LYS A 76 -15.57 4.68 -3.02
N ARG A 77 -14.28 4.49 -3.34
CA ARG A 77 -13.17 5.22 -2.73
C ARG A 77 -12.19 5.63 -3.83
N ARG A 78 -11.73 6.89 -3.84
CA ARG A 78 -10.76 7.39 -4.84
C ARG A 78 -11.18 7.07 -6.30
N GLY A 79 -12.46 7.22 -6.62
CA GLY A 79 -13.01 6.98 -7.96
C GLY A 79 -13.17 5.51 -8.38
N ARG A 80 -12.88 4.53 -7.51
CA ARG A 80 -13.00 3.09 -7.83
C ARG A 80 -13.96 2.38 -6.90
N VAL A 81 -14.59 1.30 -7.38
CA VAL A 81 -15.51 0.47 -6.57
C VAL A 81 -14.73 -0.62 -5.85
N PHE A 82 -15.02 -0.77 -4.56
CA PHE A 82 -14.47 -1.78 -3.68
C PHE A 82 -15.61 -2.61 -3.08
N ILE A 83 -15.37 -3.90 -2.90
CA ILE A 83 -16.16 -4.78 -2.04
C ILE A 83 -15.36 -4.99 -0.77
N ILE A 84 -15.91 -4.55 0.35
CA ILE A 84 -15.38 -4.85 1.68
C ILE A 84 -16.27 -5.88 2.35
N CYS A 85 -15.71 -6.74 3.19
CA CYS A 85 -16.46 -7.72 3.96
C CYS A 85 -15.92 -7.77 5.38
N SER A 86 -16.82 -7.68 6.37
CA SER A 86 -16.47 -7.77 7.79
C SER A 86 -16.33 -9.21 8.26
N LYS A 87 -17.12 -10.13 7.69
CA LYS A 87 -17.14 -11.56 8.07
C LYS A 87 -15.92 -12.31 7.52
N ASN A 88 -15.55 -12.09 6.25
CA ASN A 88 -14.54 -12.87 5.55
C ASN A 88 -13.58 -11.99 4.72
N GLN A 89 -12.27 -12.07 5.00
CA GLN A 89 -11.25 -11.27 4.29
C GLN A 89 -11.06 -11.67 2.83
N LYS A 90 -11.38 -12.93 2.47
CA LYS A 90 -11.29 -13.45 1.09
C LYS A 90 -12.22 -12.75 0.09
N HIS A 91 -13.27 -12.08 0.58
CA HIS A 91 -14.25 -11.39 -0.28
C HIS A 91 -13.84 -9.97 -0.67
N LYS A 92 -12.72 -9.45 -0.13
CA LYS A 92 -12.25 -8.09 -0.43
C LYS A 92 -11.85 -7.99 -1.91
N GLN A 93 -12.59 -7.19 -2.70
CA GLN A 93 -12.33 -7.01 -4.13
C GLN A 93 -12.25 -5.55 -4.61
N ARG A 94 -11.35 -5.20 -5.52
CA ARG A 94 -11.21 -3.87 -6.14
C ARG A 94 -11.52 -3.94 -7.63
N GLN A 95 -12.30 -2.98 -8.13
CA GLN A 95 -12.58 -2.85 -9.55
C GLN A 95 -11.42 -2.16 -10.29
N GLY A 96 -10.92 -2.84 -11.32
CA GLY A 96 -9.86 -2.35 -12.23
C GLY A 96 -8.46 -2.58 -11.73
#